data_AF-A0A971CLY6-F1
#
_entry.id   AF-A0A971CLY6-F1
#
_cell.length_a   1.000
_cell.length_b   1.000
_cell.length_c   1.000
_cell.angle_alpha   90.00
_cell.angle_beta   90.00
_cell.angle_gamma   90.00
#
_symmetry.space_group_name_H-M   'P 1'
#
loop_
_entity.id
_entity.type
_entity.pdbx_description
1 polymer ?
#
loop_
_entity_poly.entity_id
_entity_poly.type
_entity_poly.pdbx_seq_one_letter_code
_entity_poly.pdbx_strand_id
1 'polypeptide(L)'
;MAMNRRDLLLSGAGVAAAIAAVHPGEAQDLESAPHTQTGSSDISAYKALTKEAAIRVINLRDLGSEAQKVLPPYSFAYIAGGAGDEWTMRENESAFNAWVIEPDYLAGVKAPDMTTTILGSRLSMPVITAPMGGQG
;
A
#
# COMPACT_ATOMS: atom_id res chain seq x y z
N MET A 1 44.74 -0.39 -1.26
CA MET A 1 44.04 0.80 -0.75
C MET A 1 42.61 0.35 -0.44
N ALA A 2 42.28 0.14 0.84
CA ALA A 2 41.01 -0.47 1.25
C ALA A 2 39.91 0.59 1.27
N MET A 3 38.86 0.38 0.47
CA MET A 3 37.74 1.32 0.30
C MET A 3 36.69 1.08 1.37
N ASN A 4 36.29 2.13 2.09
CA ASN A 4 35.42 2.05 3.25
C ASN A 4 33.95 2.17 2.83
N ARG A 5 33.02 1.54 3.58
CA ARG A 5 31.58 1.48 3.24
C ARG A 5 30.91 2.86 3.08
N ARG A 6 31.55 3.91 3.60
CA ARG A 6 31.13 5.31 3.48
C ARG A 6 31.37 5.88 2.08
N ASP A 7 32.40 5.43 1.36
CA ASP A 7 32.75 5.95 0.03
C ASP A 7 31.81 5.40 -1.06
N LEU A 8 31.20 4.23 -0.84
CA LEU A 8 30.27 3.60 -1.79
C LEU A 8 28.93 4.35 -1.90
N LEU A 9 28.48 5.02 -0.83
CA LEU A 9 27.24 5.79 -0.84
C LEU A 9 27.40 7.18 -1.47
N LEU A 10 28.63 7.69 -1.55
CA LEU A 10 28.92 8.99 -2.14
C LEU A 10 29.18 8.93 -3.65
N SER A 11 29.45 7.75 -4.23
CA SER A 11 29.71 7.58 -5.66
C SER A 11 28.53 7.04 -6.48
N GLY A 12 27.37 6.76 -5.86
CA GLY A 12 26.39 5.81 -6.40
C GLY A 12 24.95 6.30 -6.63
N ALA A 13 24.62 7.59 -6.55
CA ALA A 13 23.26 8.06 -6.80
C ALA A 13 23.25 9.33 -7.66
N GLY A 14 23.35 9.13 -8.97
CA GLY A 14 23.31 10.20 -9.96
C GLY A 14 22.80 9.73 -11.31
N VAL A 15 21.66 9.04 -11.38
CA VAL A 15 20.78 8.82 -12.57
C VAL A 15 19.42 8.38 -11.98
N ALA A 16 18.23 8.93 -12.22
CA ALA A 16 17.64 9.53 -13.41
C ALA A 16 16.57 10.57 -13.03
N ALA A 17 16.73 11.81 -13.49
CA ALA A 17 15.63 12.76 -13.71
C ALA A 17 16.13 13.92 -14.58
N ALA A 18 16.22 13.72 -15.90
CA ALA A 18 16.15 14.78 -16.91
C ALA A 18 16.50 14.23 -18.31
N ILE A 19 15.50 13.91 -19.12
CA ILE A 19 15.59 14.08 -20.57
C ILE A 19 14.23 14.59 -21.05
N ALA A 20 14.16 15.87 -21.40
CA ALA A 20 13.47 16.41 -22.57
C ALA A 20 13.41 17.95 -22.51
N ALA A 21 14.55 18.59 -22.76
CA ALA A 21 14.59 19.99 -23.21
C ALA A 21 15.78 20.14 -24.16
N VAL A 22 15.60 19.68 -25.39
CA VAL A 22 16.50 19.98 -26.51
C VAL A 22 15.65 20.55 -27.64
N HIS A 23 15.83 21.86 -27.83
CA HIS A 23 15.66 22.73 -29.00
C HIS A 23 14.46 22.59 -29.97
N PRO A 24 13.80 23.71 -30.32
CA PRO A 24 12.78 23.77 -31.37
C PRO A 24 13.45 23.94 -32.73
N GLY A 25 13.09 23.09 -33.69
CA GLY A 25 13.47 23.28 -35.09
C GLY A 25 14.05 22.02 -35.70
N GLU A 26 13.22 21.40 -36.55
CA GLU A 26 13.50 20.42 -37.62
C GLU A 26 12.51 19.26 -37.54
N ALA A 27 11.38 19.49 -38.20
CA ALA A 27 10.47 18.44 -38.63
C ALA A 27 11.07 17.68 -39.83
N GLN A 28 10.47 16.53 -40.13
CA GLN A 28 10.59 15.68 -41.33
C GLN A 28 11.50 14.45 -41.14
N ASP A 29 11.10 13.21 -41.34
CA ASP A 29 9.84 12.58 -41.72
C ASP A 29 9.96 11.12 -41.25
N LEU A 30 9.04 10.62 -40.41
CA LEU A 30 8.85 9.19 -40.20
C LEU A 30 7.38 8.87 -40.46
N GLU A 31 7.21 8.24 -41.61
CA GLU A 31 5.99 7.81 -42.26
C GLU A 31 5.05 7.07 -41.31
N SER A 32 3.79 7.49 -41.32
CA SER A 32 2.74 7.09 -40.39
C SER A 32 2.30 5.65 -40.63
N ALA A 33 2.56 4.76 -39.67
CA ALA A 33 1.77 3.54 -39.53
C ALA A 33 0.32 3.92 -39.18
N PRO A 34 -0.71 3.20 -39.65
CA PRO A 34 -2.10 3.60 -39.45
C PRO A 34 -2.45 3.51 -37.96
N HIS A 35 -2.39 4.64 -37.27
CA HIS A 35 -3.09 4.82 -36.01
C HIS A 35 -4.58 4.86 -36.35
N THR A 36 -5.23 3.71 -36.27
CA THR A 36 -6.69 3.68 -36.18
C THR A 36 -7.07 4.47 -34.93
N GLN A 37 -7.39 5.75 -35.12
CA GLN A 37 -8.08 6.58 -34.14
C GLN A 37 -9.50 6.03 -34.01
N THR A 38 -9.62 4.93 -33.26
CA THR A 38 -10.90 4.50 -32.72
C THR A 38 -11.17 5.44 -31.55
N GLY A 39 -12.32 6.12 -31.61
CA GLY A 39 -12.66 7.28 -30.79
C GLY A 39 -12.47 7.11 -29.28
N SER A 40 -12.42 8.25 -28.61
CA SER A 40 -12.37 8.43 -27.16
C SER A 40 -13.47 7.63 -26.42
N SER A 41 -13.22 6.36 -26.13
CA SER A 41 -14.08 5.54 -25.29
C SER A 41 -13.45 5.36 -23.91
N ASP A 42 -13.97 6.12 -22.94
CA ASP A 42 -14.05 5.79 -21.51
C ASP A 42 -12.81 5.19 -20.84
N ILE A 43 -11.84 6.03 -20.48
CA ILE A 43 -10.69 5.66 -19.62
C ILE A 43 -11.06 5.43 -18.14
N SER A 44 -12.35 5.46 -17.79
CA SER A 44 -12.84 5.39 -16.40
C SER A 44 -14.03 4.45 -16.26
N ALA A 45 -13.89 3.19 -16.68
CA ALA A 45 -14.89 2.14 -16.41
C ALA A 45 -14.70 1.47 -15.03
N TYR A 46 -13.89 2.04 -14.14
CA TYR A 46 -13.73 1.52 -12.78
C TYR A 46 -15.00 1.81 -11.96
N LYS A 47 -15.70 0.76 -11.55
CA LYS A 47 -16.91 0.86 -10.74
C LYS A 47 -16.59 0.60 -9.27
N ALA A 48 -16.48 1.68 -8.51
CA ALA A 48 -16.31 1.63 -7.05
C ALA A 48 -17.54 1.05 -6.36
N LEU A 49 -17.33 0.51 -5.14
CA LEU A 49 -18.42 0.09 -4.28
C LEU A 49 -19.08 1.28 -3.61
N THR A 50 -20.41 1.34 -3.66
CA THR A 50 -21.23 2.39 -3.03
C THR A 50 -22.08 1.86 -1.87
N LYS A 51 -21.94 0.57 -1.54
CA LYS A 51 -22.76 -0.09 -0.53
C LYS A 51 -22.32 0.32 0.87
N GLU A 52 -23.22 0.97 1.60
CA GLU A 52 -23.06 1.26 3.03
C GLU A 52 -23.86 0.23 3.83
N ALA A 53 -23.17 -0.59 4.62
CA ALA A 53 -23.80 -1.55 5.50
C ALA A 53 -22.86 -1.94 6.65
N ALA A 54 -23.43 -2.31 7.79
CA ALA A 54 -22.67 -2.97 8.84
C ALA A 54 -22.18 -4.34 8.35
N ILE A 55 -20.90 -4.62 8.55
CA ILE A 55 -20.27 -5.88 8.17
C ILE A 55 -20.22 -6.77 9.42
N ARG A 56 -20.60 -8.05 9.27
CA ARG A 56 -20.38 -9.06 10.31
C ARG A 56 -19.19 -9.91 9.92
N VAL A 57 -18.04 -9.59 10.49
CA VAL A 57 -16.80 -10.33 10.30
C VAL A 57 -16.28 -10.72 11.69
N ILE A 58 -15.87 -11.97 11.86
CA ILE A 58 -15.45 -12.50 13.17
C ILE A 58 -14.03 -12.06 13.48
N ASN A 59 -13.14 -12.07 12.49
CA ASN A 59 -11.75 -11.66 12.62
C ASN A 59 -11.28 -10.83 11.41
N LEU A 60 -10.17 -10.12 11.53
CA LEU A 60 -9.67 -9.27 10.44
C LEU A 60 -9.18 -10.05 9.20
N ARG A 61 -8.84 -11.33 9.33
CA ARG A 61 -8.38 -12.17 8.20
C ARG A 61 -9.53 -12.52 7.27
N ASP A 62 -10.71 -12.79 7.84
CA ASP A 62 -11.94 -13.06 7.09
C ASP A 62 -12.36 -11.86 6.21
N LEU A 63 -11.98 -10.63 6.60
CA LEU A 63 -12.32 -9.42 5.84
C LEU A 63 -11.73 -9.46 4.42
N GLY A 64 -10.54 -10.04 4.24
CA GLY A 64 -9.94 -10.20 2.91
C GLY A 64 -10.77 -11.11 2.01
N SER A 65 -11.23 -12.25 2.53
CA SER A 65 -12.09 -13.18 1.80
C SER A 65 -13.47 -12.59 1.49
N GLU A 66 -14.05 -11.80 2.39
CA GLU A 66 -15.30 -11.10 2.12
C GLU A 66 -15.12 -9.96 1.10
N ALA A 67 -14.01 -9.24 1.18
CA ALA A 67 -13.67 -8.17 0.23
C ALA A 67 -13.47 -8.72 -1.19
N GLN A 68 -12.86 -9.90 -1.34
CA GLN A 68 -12.68 -10.55 -2.65
C GLN A 68 -14.00 -10.82 -3.37
N LYS A 69 -15.10 -11.05 -2.64
CA LYS A 69 -16.43 -11.33 -3.23
C LYS A 69 -17.08 -10.09 -3.84
N VAL A 70 -16.65 -8.90 -3.42
CA VAL A 70 -17.32 -7.64 -3.75
C VAL A 70 -16.43 -6.67 -4.52
N LEU A 71 -15.10 -6.77 -4.39
CA LEU A 71 -14.14 -5.95 -5.12
C LEU A 71 -13.90 -6.46 -6.54
N PRO A 72 -13.70 -5.57 -7.52
CA PRO A 72 -13.14 -5.94 -8.82
C PRO A 72 -11.79 -6.66 -8.65
N PRO A 73 -11.48 -7.70 -9.47
CA PRO A 73 -10.28 -8.52 -9.29
C PRO A 73 -8.96 -7.73 -9.24
N TYR A 74 -8.85 -6.69 -10.09
CA TYR A 74 -7.67 -5.83 -10.14
C TYR A 74 -7.48 -5.04 -8.83
N SER A 75 -8.55 -4.43 -8.30
CA SER A 75 -8.48 -3.67 -7.05
C SER A 75 -8.18 -4.57 -5.86
N PHE A 76 -8.77 -5.76 -5.83
CA PHE A 76 -8.45 -6.74 -4.79
C PHE A 76 -6.98 -7.13 -4.84
N ALA A 77 -6.44 -7.45 -6.03
CA ALA A 77 -5.03 -7.80 -6.17
C ALA A 77 -4.08 -6.65 -5.78
N TYR A 78 -4.44 -5.39 -6.10
CA TYR A 78 -3.66 -4.22 -5.71
C TYR A 78 -3.60 -4.03 -4.19
N ILE A 79 -4.72 -4.26 -3.50
CA ILE A 79 -4.83 -4.04 -2.04
C ILE A 79 -4.25 -5.23 -1.25
N ALA A 80 -4.54 -6.45 -1.68
CA ALA A 80 -4.17 -7.67 -0.96
C ALA A 80 -2.76 -8.17 -1.29
N GLY A 81 -2.19 -7.75 -2.43
CA GLY A 81 -0.93 -8.27 -2.93
C GLY A 81 0.32 -7.67 -2.26
N GLY A 82 1.35 -8.51 -2.11
CA GLY A 82 2.69 -8.11 -1.68
C GLY A 82 3.69 -8.01 -2.84
N ALA A 83 4.95 -7.74 -2.51
CA ALA A 83 6.04 -7.74 -3.49
C ALA A 83 6.53 -9.17 -3.78
N GLY A 84 6.81 -9.46 -5.05
CA GLY A 84 7.45 -10.72 -5.46
C GLY A 84 6.61 -11.96 -5.12
N ASP A 85 7.21 -12.91 -4.44
CA ASP A 85 6.56 -14.14 -3.95
C ASP A 85 5.84 -13.96 -2.61
N GLU A 86 5.73 -12.71 -2.13
CA GLU A 86 5.06 -12.31 -0.90
C GLU A 86 5.67 -12.91 0.37
N TRP A 87 6.94 -13.34 0.33
CA TRP A 87 7.61 -13.93 1.48
C TRP A 87 7.61 -12.98 2.70
N THR A 88 7.98 -11.71 2.51
CA THR A 88 7.99 -10.70 3.59
C THR A 88 6.60 -10.46 4.17
N MET A 89 5.55 -10.52 3.34
CA MET A 89 4.18 -10.33 3.82
C MET A 89 3.77 -11.45 4.77
N ARG A 90 4.08 -12.72 4.42
CA ARG A 90 3.86 -13.86 5.30
C ARG A 90 4.69 -13.76 6.58
N GLU A 91 5.93 -13.28 6.47
CA GLU A 91 6.82 -13.14 7.63
C GLU A 91 6.35 -12.04 8.60
N ASN A 92 5.74 -10.96 8.11
CA ASN A 92 5.15 -9.94 8.98
C ASN A 92 4.08 -10.53 9.92
N GLU A 93 3.29 -11.50 9.44
CA GLU A 93 2.30 -12.19 10.27
C GLU A 93 2.93 -13.24 11.19
N SER A 94 3.88 -14.04 10.67
CA SER A 94 4.54 -15.09 11.43
C SER A 94 5.35 -14.53 12.61
N ALA A 95 5.91 -13.32 12.47
CA ALA A 95 6.73 -12.65 13.48
C ALA A 95 5.99 -12.43 14.80
N PHE A 96 4.67 -12.29 14.80
CA PHE A 96 3.88 -12.18 16.03
C PHE A 96 3.92 -13.46 16.86
N ASN A 97 4.12 -14.63 16.25
CA ASN A 97 4.21 -15.91 16.96
C ASN A 97 5.53 -16.07 17.74
N ALA A 98 6.53 -15.23 17.48
CA ALA A 98 7.76 -15.21 18.25
C ALA A 98 7.55 -14.69 19.68
N TRP A 99 6.43 -14.02 19.94
CA TRP A 99 6.11 -13.41 21.23
C TRP A 99 4.82 -14.01 21.79
N VAL A 100 4.82 -14.31 23.08
CA VAL A 100 3.65 -14.84 23.79
C VAL A 100 3.25 -13.83 24.85
N ILE A 101 1.94 -13.57 24.95
CA ILE A 101 1.39 -12.76 26.03
C ILE A 101 1.25 -13.66 27.26
N GLU A 102 1.96 -13.32 28.33
CA GLU A 102 1.82 -14.02 29.62
C GLU A 102 0.54 -13.57 30.33
N PRO A 103 -0.36 -14.49 30.70
CA PRO A 103 -1.56 -14.14 31.47
C PRO A 103 -1.18 -13.78 32.91
N ASP A 104 -1.56 -12.59 33.35
CA ASP A 104 -1.44 -12.15 34.75
C ASP A 104 -2.76 -12.40 35.49
N TYR A 105 -2.70 -13.22 36.54
CA TYR A 105 -3.88 -13.66 37.29
C TYR A 105 -4.13 -12.76 38.51
N LEU A 106 -5.40 -12.43 38.74
CA LEU A 106 -5.83 -11.59 39.87
C LEU A 106 -5.20 -10.18 39.88
N ALA A 107 -4.82 -9.66 38.71
CA ALA A 107 -4.20 -8.33 38.53
C ALA A 107 -5.07 -7.13 38.96
N GLY A 108 -6.32 -7.35 39.40
CA GLY A 108 -7.21 -6.29 39.90
C GLY A 108 -7.74 -5.33 38.83
N VAL A 109 -7.50 -5.60 37.55
CA VAL A 109 -7.97 -4.78 36.42
C VAL A 109 -9.42 -5.15 36.07
N LYS A 110 -10.35 -4.20 36.22
CA LYS A 110 -11.78 -4.39 35.87
C LYS A 110 -12.11 -3.99 34.42
N ALA A 111 -11.57 -2.86 33.97
CA ALA A 111 -11.79 -2.33 32.62
C ALA A 111 -10.48 -1.67 32.14
N PRO A 112 -9.78 -2.23 31.15
CA PRO A 112 -8.58 -1.63 30.59
C PRO A 112 -8.89 -0.27 29.96
N ASP A 113 -8.12 0.76 30.32
CA ASP A 113 -8.17 2.05 29.64
C ASP A 113 -7.33 1.98 28.36
N MET A 114 -7.96 2.17 27.21
CA MET A 114 -7.31 2.15 25.90
C MET A 114 -6.86 3.53 25.44
N THR A 115 -7.16 4.59 26.19
CA THR A 115 -6.86 5.94 25.75
C THR A 115 -5.35 6.22 25.79
N THR A 116 -4.81 6.88 24.75
CA THR A 116 -3.38 7.25 24.70
C THR A 116 -3.17 8.67 24.18
N THR A 117 -1.94 9.19 24.18
CA THR A 117 -1.60 10.52 23.66
C THR A 117 -0.38 10.41 22.74
N ILE A 118 -0.51 10.90 21.51
CA ILE A 118 0.56 10.89 20.50
C ILE A 118 0.75 12.33 19.99
N LEU A 119 1.97 12.86 20.05
CA LEU A 119 2.32 14.21 19.59
C LEU A 119 1.38 15.31 20.13
N GLY A 120 0.93 15.19 21.39
CA GLY A 120 0.01 16.13 22.03
C GLY A 120 -1.48 15.91 21.71
N SER A 121 -1.82 14.97 20.82
CA SER A 121 -3.21 14.62 20.48
C SER A 121 -3.70 13.44 21.31
N ARG A 122 -4.87 13.58 21.93
CA ARG A 122 -5.52 12.51 22.71
C ARG A 122 -6.28 11.55 21.79
N LEU A 123 -6.05 10.25 21.94
CA LEU A 123 -6.71 9.17 21.19
C LEU A 123 -7.53 8.29 22.13
N SER A 124 -8.65 7.77 21.63
CA SER A 124 -9.51 6.83 22.37
C SER A 124 -8.95 5.41 22.44
N MET A 125 -8.07 5.02 21.52
CA MET A 125 -7.44 3.69 21.41
C MET A 125 -6.04 3.82 20.77
N PRO A 126 -5.05 2.95 21.06
CA PRO A 126 -3.72 3.03 20.46
C PRO A 126 -3.66 2.37 19.07
N VAL A 127 -4.69 2.52 18.26
CA VAL A 127 -4.78 1.98 16.90
C VAL A 127 -5.20 3.12 15.97
N ILE A 128 -4.46 3.29 14.88
CA ILE A 128 -4.68 4.35 13.90
C ILE A 128 -4.75 3.76 12.50
N THR A 129 -5.37 4.51 11.58
CA THR A 129 -5.37 4.18 10.16
C THR A 129 -3.99 4.47 9.57
N ALA A 130 -3.37 3.46 8.95
CA ALA A 130 -2.16 3.67 8.15
C ALA A 130 -2.47 4.55 6.93
N PRO A 131 -1.52 5.39 6.47
CA PRO A 131 -1.70 6.18 5.27
C PRO A 131 -1.73 5.25 4.04
N MET A 132 -2.84 5.25 3.31
CA MET A 132 -3.04 4.43 2.11
C MET A 132 -3.63 5.27 0.97
N GLY A 133 -3.17 5.02 -0.25
CA GLY A 133 -3.76 5.56 -1.48
C GLY A 133 -4.76 4.58 -2.11
N GLY A 134 -5.56 5.05 -3.07
CA GLY A 134 -6.41 4.16 -3.89
C GLY A 134 -7.65 3.61 -3.17
N GLN A 135 -8.24 4.39 -2.27
CA GLN A 135 -9.43 4.01 -1.49
C GLN A 135 -10.78 4.25 -2.19
N GLY A 136 -10.78 4.87 -3.37
CA GLY A 136 -11.96 5.24 -4.16
C GLY A 136 -12.05 4.52 -5.49
#